data_AF-A0A523A542-F1
#
_entry.id   AF-A0A523A542-F1
#
_cell.length_a   1.000
_cell.length_b   1.000
_cell.length_c   1.000
_cell.angle_alpha   90.00
_cell.angle_beta   90.00
_cell.angle_gamma   90.00
#
_symmetry.space_group_name_H-M   'P 1'
#
loop_
_entity.id
_entity.type
_entity.pdbx_description
1 polymer ?
#
loop_
_entity_poly.entity_id
_entity_poly.type
_entity_poly.pdbx_seq_one_letter_code
_entity_poly.pdbx_strand_id
1 'polypeptide(L)'
;MEHSLPSSLFPSLSLPPMSGASPVVPALNLVAITQKELTRLKWEGHYWKAQHQRSCKREARLKEELEQKEALICDLRHRLFGKKSEAGGTPQAVEQQPTQAPNRPRGQQRGSRGHGRTLRPDLPVVEERHELQGDSCFCSHCGLPYIPFPGDEEADIFEIDVKAYRRRVYRQRYQKSCSCPPTANSPAIIVAPPPAKVIPRSPYGTSIWVHILLGKFLYAQPLHRILRELQGYGLSLASGTITGGLYKIAALFTPLKQAWYEHQMSESQFHNDESRWEVFAAVDGKVGHRWYLFGHQIPRGYLLPGSAHAERCRTDGSFFGTGGAQSDCGV
;
A
#
# COMPACT_ATOMS: atom_id res chain seq x y z
N MET A 1 -24.61 -14.30 44.93
CA MET A 1 -24.78 -15.77 44.85
C MET A 1 -23.80 -16.27 43.80
N GLU A 2 -22.52 -16.01 44.02
CA GLU A 2 -21.56 -16.98 44.57
C GLU A 2 -21.52 -18.28 43.77
N HIS A 3 -20.42 -18.36 43.00
CA HIS A 3 -20.01 -19.44 42.12
C HIS A 3 -19.64 -20.68 42.92
N SER A 4 -20.03 -21.85 42.41
CA SER A 4 -19.55 -23.15 42.85
C SER A 4 -18.88 -23.86 41.68
N LEU A 5 -17.64 -24.30 41.86
CA LEU A 5 -16.90 -25.34 41.12
C LEU A 5 -15.56 -25.60 41.87
N PRO A 6 -14.91 -26.77 41.74
CA PRO A 6 -15.18 -27.95 42.56
C PRO A 6 -13.93 -28.50 43.26
N SER A 7 -14.17 -29.55 44.04
CA SER A 7 -13.25 -30.35 44.83
C SER A 7 -11.97 -30.80 44.13
N SER A 8 -10.82 -30.61 44.79
CA SER A 8 -9.62 -31.41 44.57
C SER A 8 -9.11 -32.00 45.88
N LEU A 9 -8.72 -33.27 45.75
CA LEU A 9 -8.38 -34.24 46.77
C LEU A 9 -7.14 -33.85 47.57
N PHE A 10 -7.20 -33.98 48.90
CA PHE A 10 -6.03 -34.25 49.73
C PHE A 10 -6.30 -35.47 50.62
N PRO A 11 -5.32 -36.38 50.80
CA PRO A 11 -5.49 -37.59 51.58
C PRO A 11 -5.56 -37.28 53.07
N SER A 12 -6.43 -38.02 53.76
CA SER A 12 -6.58 -38.03 55.22
C SER A 12 -5.29 -38.47 55.91
N LEU A 13 -4.59 -37.52 56.54
CA LEU A 13 -3.60 -37.82 57.58
C LEU A 13 -4.35 -37.99 58.90
N SER A 14 -4.47 -39.23 59.36
CA SER A 14 -4.96 -39.60 60.68
C SER A 14 -4.07 -38.98 61.76
N LEU A 15 -4.65 -38.10 62.58
CA LEU A 15 -4.04 -37.63 63.82
C LEU A 15 -3.93 -38.79 64.83
N PRO A 16 -2.78 -39.00 65.50
CA PRO A 16 -2.69 -39.89 66.64
C PRO A 16 -3.45 -39.31 67.85
N PRO A 17 -3.87 -40.15 68.80
CA PRO A 17 -4.76 -39.75 69.89
C PRO A 17 -4.12 -38.71 70.80
N MET A 18 -4.87 -37.65 71.06
CA MET A 18 -4.56 -36.56 71.97
C MET A 18 -4.40 -37.08 73.40
N SER A 19 -3.16 -37.36 73.80
CA SER A 19 -2.80 -37.49 75.21
C SER A 19 -2.45 -36.10 75.76
N GLY A 20 -3.37 -35.53 76.56
CA GLY A 20 -3.10 -34.50 77.55
C GLY A 20 -2.50 -33.17 77.04
N ALA A 21 -3.29 -32.37 76.33
CA ALA A 21 -2.94 -30.97 76.09
C ALA A 21 -3.17 -30.15 77.39
N SER A 22 -2.10 -29.99 78.17
CA SER A 22 -2.00 -28.92 79.18
C SER A 22 -2.16 -27.56 78.48
N PRO A 23 -2.82 -26.55 79.07
CA PRO A 23 -2.94 -25.24 78.45
C PRO A 23 -1.53 -24.65 78.27
N VAL A 24 -1.06 -24.53 77.03
CA VAL A 24 0.16 -23.78 76.71
C VAL A 24 -0.18 -22.30 76.89
N VAL A 25 -0.08 -21.83 78.13
CA VAL A 25 -0.01 -20.40 78.42
C VAL A 25 1.32 -19.93 77.80
N PRO A 26 1.31 -18.94 76.88
CA PRO A 26 2.56 -18.45 76.33
C PRO A 26 3.41 -17.89 77.49
N ALA A 27 4.54 -18.54 77.75
CA ALA A 27 5.51 -18.04 78.72
C ALA A 27 6.02 -16.69 78.22
N LEU A 28 5.56 -15.61 78.84
CA LEU A 28 6.06 -14.27 78.59
C LEU A 28 7.45 -14.15 79.19
N ASN A 29 8.47 -14.49 78.39
CA ASN A 29 9.85 -14.24 78.74
C ASN A 29 10.15 -12.75 78.53
N LEU A 30 10.15 -11.99 79.63
CA LEU A 30 10.54 -10.58 79.64
C LEU A 30 12.06 -10.50 79.53
N VAL A 31 12.56 -9.92 78.44
CA VAL A 31 13.98 -9.64 78.23
C VAL A 31 14.21 -8.15 78.46
N ALA A 32 15.04 -7.81 79.44
CA ALA A 32 15.47 -6.44 79.67
C ALA A 32 16.53 -6.05 78.64
N ILE A 33 16.26 -5.03 77.84
CA ILE A 33 17.19 -4.45 76.86
C ILE A 33 17.48 -3.00 77.20
N THR A 34 18.70 -2.55 76.95
CA THR A 34 19.09 -1.16 77.20
C THR A 34 18.46 -0.22 76.16
N GLN A 35 18.26 1.05 76.51
CA GLN A 35 17.71 2.05 75.58
C GLN A 35 18.58 2.23 74.32
N LYS A 36 19.90 2.06 74.46
CA LYS A 36 20.86 2.08 73.34
C LYS A 36 20.64 0.92 72.38
N GLU A 37 20.47 -0.30 72.90
CA GLU A 37 20.18 -1.50 72.09
C GLU A 37 18.82 -1.41 71.40
N LEU A 38 17.78 -0.93 72.09
CA LEU A 38 16.46 -0.71 71.49
C LEU A 38 16.54 0.28 70.32
N THR A 39 17.30 1.37 70.50
CA THR A 39 17.53 2.34 69.42
C THR A 39 18.26 1.67 68.26
N ARG A 40 19.35 0.96 68.50
CA ARG A 40 20.09 0.23 67.47
C ARG A 40 19.19 -0.74 66.68
N LEU A 41 18.40 -1.58 67.37
CA LEU A 41 17.51 -2.55 66.73
C LEU A 41 16.40 -1.88 65.91
N LYS A 42 15.85 -0.75 66.38
CA LYS A 42 14.89 0.04 65.60
C LYS A 42 15.54 0.57 64.32
N TRP A 43 16.76 1.11 64.41
CA TRP A 43 17.49 1.62 63.25
C TRP A 43 17.82 0.51 62.25
N GLU A 44 18.27 -0.66 62.72
CA GLU A 44 18.50 -1.84 61.87
C GLU A 44 17.19 -2.30 61.21
N GLY A 45 16.08 -2.33 61.95
CA GLY A 45 14.76 -2.65 61.40
C GLY A 45 14.28 -1.66 60.34
N HIS A 46 14.46 -0.36 60.56
CA HIS A 46 14.16 0.67 59.56
C HIS A 46 15.07 0.58 58.33
N TYR A 47 16.37 0.29 58.53
CA TYR A 47 17.34 0.08 57.46
C TYR A 47 16.93 -1.09 56.57
N TRP A 48 16.63 -2.25 57.14
CA TRP A 48 16.19 -3.42 56.38
C TRP A 48 14.85 -3.20 55.69
N LYS A 49 13.90 -2.50 56.33
CA LYS A 49 12.62 -2.12 55.70
C LYS A 49 12.84 -1.22 54.49
N ALA A 50 13.74 -0.24 54.58
CA ALA A 50 14.08 0.64 53.46
C ALA A 50 14.79 -0.13 52.33
N GLN A 51 15.71 -1.05 52.65
CA GLN A 51 16.39 -1.89 51.66
C GLN A 51 15.41 -2.84 50.96
N HIS A 52 14.49 -3.46 51.71
CA HIS A 52 13.46 -4.31 51.13
C HIS A 52 12.55 -3.54 50.18
N GLN A 53 12.10 -2.34 50.56
CA GLN A 53 11.31 -1.47 49.67
C GLN A 53 12.07 -1.11 48.38
N ARG A 54 13.37 -0.85 48.45
CA ARG A 54 14.21 -0.59 47.26
C ARG A 54 14.30 -1.83 46.38
N SER A 55 14.47 -3.02 46.96
CA SER A 55 14.49 -4.28 46.22
C SER A 55 13.15 -4.55 45.52
N CYS A 56 12.02 -4.39 46.22
CA CYS A 56 10.69 -4.55 45.63
C CYS A 56 10.44 -3.58 44.48
N LYS A 57 10.85 -2.31 44.61
CA LYS A 57 10.75 -1.33 43.51
C LYS A 57 11.58 -1.73 42.30
N ARG A 58 12.80 -2.23 42.52
CA ARG A 58 13.67 -2.73 41.44
C ARG A 58 13.07 -3.96 40.76
N GLU A 59 12.52 -4.90 41.52
CA GLU A 59 11.86 -6.09 40.96
C GLU A 59 10.60 -5.73 40.16
N ALA A 60 9.78 -4.80 40.66
CA ALA A 60 8.61 -4.31 39.94
C ALA A 60 9.00 -3.72 38.58
N ARG A 61 10.01 -2.84 38.56
CA ARG A 61 10.53 -2.26 37.31
C ARG A 61 11.06 -3.33 36.35
N LEU A 62 11.81 -4.32 36.84
CA LEU A 62 12.33 -5.39 35.99
C LEU A 62 11.21 -6.27 35.40
N LYS A 63 10.12 -6.48 36.15
CA LYS A 63 8.94 -7.20 35.64
C LYS A 63 8.23 -6.40 34.55
N GLU A 64 8.04 -5.10 34.72
CA GLU A 64 7.48 -4.23 33.67
C GLU A 64 8.35 -4.24 32.40
N GLU A 65 9.68 -4.17 32.55
CA GLU A 65 10.61 -4.25 31.41
C GLU A 65 10.56 -5.63 30.71
N LEU A 66 10.33 -6.72 31.46
CA LEU A 66 10.14 -8.05 30.90
C LEU A 66 8.83 -8.15 30.12
N GLU A 67 7.72 -7.68 30.70
CA GLU A 67 6.41 -7.69 30.03
C GLU A 67 6.45 -6.91 28.71
N GLN A 68 7.10 -5.74 28.69
CA GLN A 68 7.30 -4.96 27.47
C GLN A 68 8.11 -5.72 26.41
N LYS A 69 9.21 -6.37 26.82
CA LYS A 69 10.05 -7.16 25.91
C LYS A 69 9.31 -8.39 25.38
N GLU A 70 8.54 -9.07 26.21
CA GLU A 70 7.72 -10.22 25.81
C GLU A 70 6.62 -9.81 24.84
N ALA A 71 5.96 -8.67 25.06
CA ALA A 71 4.97 -8.11 24.14
C ALA A 71 5.60 -7.79 22.77
N LEU A 72 6.79 -7.18 22.75
CA LEU A 72 7.54 -6.92 21.51
C LEU A 72 7.92 -8.22 20.78
N ILE A 73 8.37 -9.24 21.51
CA ILE A 73 8.67 -10.56 20.93
C ILE A 73 7.41 -11.18 20.32
N CYS A 74 6.27 -11.06 20.98
CA CYS A 74 4.99 -11.56 20.48
C CYS A 74 4.59 -10.88 19.16
N ASP A 75 4.63 -9.54 19.11
CA ASP A 75 4.34 -8.77 17.90
C ASP A 75 5.30 -9.10 16.74
N LEU A 76 6.60 -9.20 17.02
CA LEU A 76 7.60 -9.59 16.00
C LEU A 76 7.36 -11.01 15.48
N ARG A 77 7.06 -11.97 16.37
CA ARG A 77 6.72 -13.35 15.97
C ARG A 77 5.45 -13.37 15.13
N HIS A 78 4.42 -12.63 15.50
CA HIS A 78 3.18 -12.53 14.73
C HIS A 78 3.43 -11.94 13.33
N ARG A 79 4.24 -10.88 13.21
CA ARG A 79 4.58 -10.29 11.90
C ARG A 79 5.39 -11.22 10.99
N LEU A 80 6.34 -11.97 11.56
CA LEU A 80 7.24 -12.85 10.81
C LEU A 80 6.61 -14.21 10.48
N PHE A 81 5.80 -14.76 11.38
CA PHE A 81 5.29 -16.13 11.28
C PHE A 81 3.76 -16.22 11.18
N GLY A 82 3.00 -15.18 11.54
CA GLY A 82 1.52 -15.19 11.49
C GLY A 82 0.97 -15.34 10.06
N LYS A 83 1.69 -14.85 9.05
CA LYS A 83 1.33 -15.07 7.63
C LYS A 83 1.60 -16.51 7.13
N LYS A 84 2.32 -17.33 7.91
CA LYS A 84 2.58 -18.74 7.57
C LYS A 84 1.61 -19.71 8.25
N SER A 85 0.88 -19.29 9.29
CA SER A 85 -0.05 -20.16 10.03
C SER A 85 -1.46 -20.24 9.45
N GLU A 86 -1.82 -19.43 8.45
CA GLU A 86 -3.11 -19.57 7.73
C GLU A 86 -3.15 -20.77 6.76
N ALA A 87 -2.09 -21.58 6.69
CA ALA A 87 -2.03 -22.79 5.85
C ALA A 87 -2.21 -24.12 6.60
N GLY A 88 -2.63 -24.12 7.87
CA GLY A 88 -2.77 -25.39 8.61
C GLY A 88 -3.59 -25.30 9.89
N GLY A 89 -4.92 -25.30 9.77
CA GLY A 89 -5.82 -25.42 10.91
C GLY A 89 -7.26 -25.66 10.45
N THR A 90 -7.70 -26.91 10.49
CA THR A 90 -9.08 -27.35 10.24
C THR A 90 -10.07 -26.63 11.16
N PRO A 91 -11.15 -25.99 10.64
CA PRO A 91 -12.26 -25.56 11.47
C PRO A 91 -13.20 -26.75 11.75
N GLN A 92 -13.46 -27.01 13.03
CA GLN A 92 -14.55 -27.86 13.47
C GLN A 92 -15.89 -27.27 13.01
N ALA A 93 -16.72 -28.14 12.45
CA ALA A 93 -18.01 -27.84 11.86
C ALA A 93 -19.01 -27.33 12.89
N VAL A 94 -19.58 -26.15 12.63
CA VAL A 94 -20.92 -25.79 13.09
C VAL A 94 -21.88 -26.29 12.02
N GLU A 95 -22.82 -27.15 12.42
CA GLU A 95 -23.86 -27.70 11.55
C GLU A 95 -24.76 -26.59 11.00
N GLN A 96 -24.49 -26.17 9.77
CA GLN A 96 -25.48 -25.60 8.87
C GLN A 96 -25.60 -26.56 7.71
N GLN A 97 -26.76 -27.21 7.58
CA GLN A 97 -27.08 -28.06 6.44
C GLN A 97 -26.87 -27.28 5.14
N PRO A 98 -25.90 -27.65 4.29
CA PRO A 98 -25.86 -27.17 2.92
C PRO A 98 -26.66 -28.16 2.08
N THR A 99 -27.66 -27.67 1.34
CA THR A 99 -28.11 -28.34 0.12
C THR A 99 -26.87 -28.69 -0.71
N GLN A 100 -26.55 -29.99 -0.76
CA GLN A 100 -25.37 -30.50 -1.44
C GLN A 100 -25.54 -30.33 -2.95
N ALA A 101 -25.13 -29.18 -3.48
CA ALA A 101 -24.70 -29.15 -4.87
C ALA A 101 -23.42 -30.01 -4.95
N PRO A 102 -23.32 -30.98 -5.88
CA PRO A 102 -22.14 -31.83 -5.97
C PRO A 102 -20.91 -30.95 -6.19
N ASN A 103 -19.88 -31.17 -5.39
CA ASN A 103 -18.63 -30.42 -5.41
C ASN A 103 -17.91 -30.73 -6.73
N ARG A 104 -18.24 -29.97 -7.79
CA ARG A 104 -17.66 -30.17 -9.12
C ARG A 104 -16.17 -29.83 -9.04
N PRO A 105 -15.28 -30.67 -9.60
CA PRO A 105 -13.86 -30.38 -9.59
C PRO A 105 -13.61 -29.04 -10.27
N ARG A 106 -12.81 -28.17 -9.62
CA ARG A 106 -12.51 -26.82 -10.13
C ARG A 106 -11.67 -26.94 -11.41
N GLY A 107 -12.17 -26.42 -12.52
CA GLY A 107 -11.53 -26.49 -13.83
C GLY A 107 -12.46 -27.01 -14.92
N GLN A 108 -11.97 -26.99 -16.17
CA GLN A 108 -12.70 -27.53 -17.32
C GLN A 108 -12.90 -29.05 -17.14
N GLN A 109 -14.13 -29.53 -17.26
CA GLN A 109 -14.46 -30.95 -17.08
C GLN A 109 -13.92 -31.77 -18.25
N ARG A 110 -13.42 -32.98 -17.99
CA ARG A 110 -13.05 -33.92 -19.05
C ARG A 110 -14.28 -34.20 -19.93
N GLY A 111 -14.14 -33.99 -21.24
CA GLY A 111 -15.23 -34.11 -22.21
C GLY A 111 -16.08 -32.84 -22.40
N SER A 112 -15.88 -31.78 -21.62
CA SER A 112 -16.51 -30.49 -21.89
C SER A 112 -15.84 -29.79 -23.07
N ARG A 113 -16.66 -29.25 -24.00
CA ARG A 113 -16.16 -28.46 -25.13
C ARG A 113 -15.34 -27.29 -24.59
N GLY A 114 -14.08 -27.19 -25.03
CA GLY A 114 -13.27 -26.02 -24.74
C GLY A 114 -13.91 -24.77 -25.35
N HIS A 115 -13.72 -23.64 -24.68
CA HIS A 115 -13.93 -22.36 -25.34
C HIS A 115 -12.93 -22.28 -26.50
N GLY A 116 -13.45 -22.11 -27.72
CA GLY A 116 -12.61 -21.97 -28.92
C GLY A 116 -11.71 -20.73 -28.83
N ARG A 117 -10.88 -20.50 -29.86
CA ARG A 117 -10.07 -19.28 -29.93
C ARG A 117 -10.98 -18.05 -29.84
N THR A 118 -10.69 -17.18 -28.88
CA THR A 118 -11.43 -15.94 -28.68
C THR A 118 -10.97 -14.92 -29.73
N LEU A 119 -11.92 -14.39 -30.50
CA LEU A 119 -11.65 -13.35 -31.49
C LEU A 119 -11.26 -12.04 -30.80
N ARG A 120 -10.36 -11.27 -31.44
CA ARG A 120 -9.89 -9.96 -30.96
C ARG A 120 -10.04 -8.90 -32.06
N PRO A 121 -11.28 -8.46 -32.38
CA PRO A 121 -11.57 -7.63 -33.55
C PRO A 121 -11.01 -6.20 -33.45
N ASP A 122 -10.71 -5.72 -32.24
CA ASP A 122 -10.26 -4.34 -32.01
C ASP A 122 -8.76 -4.13 -32.30
N LEU A 123 -7.99 -5.20 -32.52
CA LEU A 123 -6.56 -5.11 -32.83
C LEU A 123 -6.35 -4.87 -34.33
N PRO A 124 -5.45 -3.95 -34.72
CA PRO A 124 -5.10 -3.77 -36.12
C PRO A 124 -4.40 -5.01 -36.67
N VAL A 125 -4.81 -5.46 -37.85
CA VAL A 125 -4.23 -6.63 -38.53
C VAL A 125 -3.05 -6.18 -39.39
N VAL A 126 -1.91 -6.83 -39.22
CA VAL A 126 -0.73 -6.69 -40.08
C VAL A 126 -0.58 -7.99 -40.86
N GLU A 127 -0.77 -7.94 -42.17
CA GLU A 127 -0.68 -9.13 -43.03
C GLU A 127 0.78 -9.50 -43.30
N GLU A 128 1.15 -10.74 -42.98
CA GLU A 128 2.42 -11.35 -43.36
C GLU A 128 2.14 -12.59 -44.21
N ARG A 129 2.72 -12.66 -45.41
CA ARG A 129 2.58 -13.79 -46.33
C ARG A 129 3.90 -14.55 -46.42
N HIS A 130 3.85 -15.85 -46.19
CA HIS A 130 4.98 -16.74 -46.37
C HIS A 130 4.80 -17.59 -47.63
N GLU A 131 5.69 -17.42 -48.59
CA GLU A 131 5.74 -18.21 -49.82
C GLU A 131 6.87 -19.24 -49.73
N LEU A 132 6.71 -20.39 -50.41
CA LEU A 132 7.80 -21.36 -50.57
C LEU A 132 8.97 -20.70 -51.31
N GLN A 133 10.21 -20.98 -50.89
CA GLN A 133 11.42 -20.39 -51.47
C GLN A 133 12.41 -21.48 -51.92
N GLY A 134 13.11 -21.22 -53.02
CA GLY A 134 14.21 -22.05 -53.51
C GLY A 134 13.80 -23.49 -53.83
N ASP A 135 14.59 -24.45 -53.35
CA ASP A 135 14.42 -25.88 -53.66
C ASP A 135 13.12 -26.48 -53.08
N SER A 136 12.50 -25.81 -52.09
CA SER A 136 11.23 -26.22 -51.50
C SER A 136 10.03 -26.02 -52.44
N CYS A 137 10.21 -25.23 -53.50
CA CYS A 137 9.19 -25.03 -54.53
C CYS A 137 9.04 -26.23 -55.47
N PHE A 138 9.96 -27.20 -55.43
CA PHE A 138 9.98 -28.34 -56.34
C PHE A 138 9.70 -29.65 -55.60
N CYS A 139 9.00 -30.56 -56.26
CA CYS A 139 8.76 -31.89 -55.72
C CYS A 139 10.08 -32.66 -55.60
N SER A 140 10.40 -33.15 -54.41
CA SER A 140 11.62 -33.91 -54.13
C SER A 140 11.74 -35.23 -54.91
N HIS A 141 10.63 -35.74 -55.46
CA HIS A 141 10.60 -37.01 -56.18
C HIS A 141 10.68 -36.84 -57.71
N CYS A 142 10.00 -35.84 -58.29
CA CYS A 142 9.93 -35.66 -59.75
C CYS A 142 10.52 -34.34 -60.26
N GLY A 143 10.92 -33.41 -59.37
CA GLY A 143 11.54 -32.14 -59.72
C GLY A 143 10.61 -31.10 -60.35
N LEU A 144 9.31 -31.38 -60.50
CA LEU A 144 8.34 -30.42 -61.02
C LEU A 144 7.97 -29.37 -59.95
N PRO A 145 7.69 -28.11 -60.35
CA PRO A 145 7.31 -27.06 -59.42
C PRO A 145 5.90 -27.30 -58.85
N TYR A 146 5.72 -26.98 -57.57
CA TYR A 146 4.40 -26.90 -56.94
C TYR A 146 3.63 -25.69 -57.48
N ILE A 147 2.32 -25.87 -57.63
CA ILE A 147 1.38 -24.83 -58.09
C ILE A 147 0.59 -24.35 -56.86
N PRO A 148 0.31 -23.04 -56.72
CA PRO A 148 -0.48 -22.53 -55.61
C PRO A 148 -1.85 -23.20 -55.54
N PHE A 149 -2.21 -23.67 -54.35
CA PHE A 149 -3.55 -24.18 -54.05
C PHE A 149 -4.51 -23.00 -53.81
N PRO A 150 -5.79 -23.08 -54.22
CA PRO A 150 -6.74 -22.01 -53.97
C PRO A 150 -7.07 -21.88 -52.48
N GLY A 151 -6.70 -20.75 -51.90
CA GLY A 151 -6.92 -20.40 -50.50
C GLY A 151 -5.63 -20.50 -49.67
N ASP A 152 -5.50 -19.58 -48.71
CA ASP A 152 -4.36 -19.52 -47.80
C ASP A 152 -4.72 -20.16 -46.45
N GLU A 153 -3.76 -20.80 -45.79
CA GLU A 153 -3.91 -21.20 -44.40
C GLU A 153 -3.73 -19.96 -43.50
N GLU A 154 -4.82 -19.50 -42.90
CA GLU A 154 -4.82 -18.31 -42.04
C GLU A 154 -4.50 -18.68 -40.58
N ALA A 155 -3.57 -17.96 -39.96
CA ALA A 155 -3.25 -18.09 -38.55
C ALA A 155 -2.96 -16.72 -37.92
N ASP A 156 -3.80 -16.32 -36.96
CA ASP A 156 -3.57 -15.09 -36.20
C ASP A 156 -2.46 -15.27 -35.15
N ILE A 157 -1.43 -14.43 -35.24
CA ILE A 157 -0.38 -14.29 -34.22
C ILE A 157 -0.56 -12.93 -33.53
N PHE A 158 -0.70 -12.93 -32.21
CA PHE A 158 -0.90 -11.70 -31.43
C PHE A 158 0.41 -11.25 -30.80
N GLU A 159 0.96 -10.16 -31.31
CA GLU A 159 2.25 -9.61 -30.89
C GLU A 159 2.13 -8.21 -30.30
N ILE A 160 3.16 -7.82 -29.54
CA ILE A 160 3.30 -6.47 -28.98
C ILE A 160 4.65 -5.92 -29.44
N ASP A 161 4.64 -4.89 -30.28
CA ASP A 161 5.84 -4.20 -30.74
C ASP A 161 6.00 -2.85 -30.02
N VAL A 162 7.01 -2.74 -29.15
CA VAL A 162 7.33 -1.50 -28.43
C VAL A 162 8.70 -0.96 -28.87
N LYS A 163 8.69 0.14 -29.61
CA LYS A 163 9.90 0.79 -30.14
C LYS A 163 10.03 2.24 -29.67
N ALA A 164 11.08 2.53 -28.91
CA ALA A 164 11.46 3.91 -28.64
C ALA A 164 12.15 4.51 -29.89
N TYR A 165 11.80 5.75 -30.25
CA TYR A 165 12.35 6.41 -31.43
C TYR A 165 12.74 7.86 -31.16
N ARG A 166 13.69 8.38 -31.96
CA ARG A 166 14.12 9.78 -31.90
C ARG A 166 13.45 10.60 -33.00
N ARG A 167 12.46 11.41 -32.63
CA ARG A 167 11.86 12.40 -33.54
C ARG A 167 12.78 13.62 -33.68
N ARG A 168 13.41 13.79 -34.84
CA ARG A 168 14.19 15.00 -35.18
C ARG A 168 13.32 15.99 -35.93
N VAL A 169 13.23 17.22 -35.44
CA VAL A 169 12.35 18.26 -36.00
C VAL A 169 13.19 19.34 -36.66
N TYR A 170 13.07 19.45 -37.98
CA TYR A 170 13.71 20.48 -38.77
C TYR A 170 12.75 21.66 -38.92
N ARG A 171 13.17 22.86 -38.49
CA ARG A 171 12.35 24.06 -38.56
C ARG A 171 12.88 24.93 -39.69
N GLN A 172 12.06 25.12 -40.72
CA GLN A 172 12.42 25.97 -41.85
C GLN A 172 12.53 27.44 -41.40
N ARG A 173 13.54 28.12 -41.95
CA ARG A 173 13.76 29.55 -41.78
C ARG A 173 13.33 30.25 -43.06
N TYR A 174 12.67 31.38 -42.94
CA TYR A 174 12.22 32.19 -44.06
C TYR A 174 12.84 33.56 -43.95
N GLN A 175 13.32 34.09 -45.07
CA GLN A 175 13.80 35.45 -45.18
C GLN A 175 12.69 36.33 -45.73
N LYS A 176 12.61 37.57 -45.26
CA LYS A 176 11.74 38.58 -45.87
C LYS A 176 12.14 38.83 -47.33
N SER A 177 11.15 38.87 -48.21
CA SER A 177 11.32 39.25 -49.62
C SER A 177 11.07 40.74 -49.89
N CYS A 178 10.47 41.47 -48.95
CA CYS A 178 10.13 42.88 -49.10
C CYS A 178 11.29 43.81 -48.66
N SER A 179 11.34 45.02 -49.23
CA SER A 179 12.34 46.06 -48.89
C SER A 179 12.06 46.82 -47.59
N CYS A 180 11.02 46.45 -46.83
CA CYS A 180 10.69 47.11 -45.57
C CYS A 180 11.79 46.90 -44.52
N PRO A 181 12.15 47.92 -43.73
CA PRO A 181 13.14 47.78 -42.67
C PRO A 181 12.67 46.76 -41.62
N PRO A 182 13.60 45.99 -41.01
CA PRO A 182 13.25 45.04 -39.97
C PRO A 182 12.77 45.77 -38.71
N THR A 183 11.64 45.31 -38.16
CA THR A 183 11.06 45.81 -36.90
C THR A 183 10.86 44.66 -35.92
N ALA A 184 10.61 44.95 -34.63
CA ALA A 184 10.40 43.92 -33.61
C ALA A 184 9.27 42.92 -33.98
N ASN A 185 8.19 43.42 -34.59
CA ASN A 185 7.06 42.60 -35.05
C ASN A 185 7.28 41.99 -36.43
N SER A 186 8.34 42.40 -37.15
CA SER A 186 8.64 41.90 -38.48
C SER A 186 10.18 41.78 -38.67
N PRO A 187 10.80 40.73 -38.11
CA PRO A 187 12.24 40.52 -38.23
C PRO A 187 12.63 40.14 -39.67
N ALA A 188 13.91 40.29 -40.02
CA ALA A 188 14.43 39.93 -41.35
C ALA A 188 14.34 38.43 -41.64
N ILE A 189 14.44 37.60 -40.60
CA ILE A 189 14.33 36.14 -40.68
C ILE A 189 13.28 35.68 -39.65
N ILE A 190 12.32 34.89 -40.10
CA ILE A 190 11.37 34.18 -39.23
C ILE A 190 11.68 32.68 -39.26
N VAL A 191 11.37 31.98 -38.17
CA VAL A 191 11.55 30.54 -38.06
C VAL A 191 10.21 29.91 -37.73
N ALA A 192 9.85 28.82 -38.41
CA ALA A 192 8.64 28.07 -38.11
C ALA A 192 8.53 27.75 -36.60
N PRO A 193 7.34 27.84 -35.98
CA PRO A 193 7.19 27.63 -34.54
C PRO A 193 7.64 26.22 -34.11
N PRO A 194 8.19 26.05 -32.90
CA PRO A 194 8.55 24.73 -32.40
C PRO A 194 7.28 23.90 -32.14
N PRO A 195 7.37 22.56 -32.23
CA PRO A 195 6.25 21.70 -31.88
C PRO A 195 5.92 21.83 -30.39
N ALA A 196 4.64 21.76 -30.07
CA ALA A 196 4.17 21.79 -28.68
C ALA A 196 4.75 20.60 -27.89
N LYS A 197 5.16 20.88 -26.64
CA LYS A 197 5.62 19.89 -25.67
C LYS A 197 5.01 20.23 -24.31
N VAL A 198 4.72 19.19 -23.52
CA VAL A 198 4.22 19.33 -22.14
C VAL A 198 5.17 20.18 -21.29
N ILE A 199 6.46 19.88 -21.34
CA ILE A 199 7.49 20.64 -20.64
C ILE A 199 8.33 21.40 -21.69
N PRO A 200 8.29 22.74 -21.69
CA PRO A 200 9.09 23.55 -22.61
C PRO A 200 10.58 23.20 -22.51
N ARG A 201 11.27 23.18 -23.66
CA ARG A 201 12.70 22.88 -23.80
C ARG A 201 13.15 21.46 -23.37
N SER A 202 12.24 20.60 -22.90
CA SER A 202 12.57 19.21 -22.60
C SER A 202 12.92 18.42 -23.88
N PRO A 203 13.89 17.50 -23.83
CA PRO A 203 14.16 16.59 -24.95
C PRO A 203 13.05 15.54 -25.11
N TYR A 204 12.23 15.30 -24.08
CA TYR A 204 11.23 14.24 -24.08
C TYR A 204 9.90 14.69 -24.68
N GLY A 205 9.32 13.82 -25.51
CA GLY A 205 7.99 14.01 -26.09
C GLY A 205 6.86 13.71 -25.10
N THR A 206 5.64 14.10 -25.47
CA THR A 206 4.43 13.84 -24.67
C THR A 206 4.18 12.35 -24.41
N SER A 207 4.49 11.49 -25.38
CA SER A 207 4.31 10.03 -25.26
C SER A 207 5.05 9.42 -24.07
N ILE A 208 6.28 9.86 -23.80
CA ILE A 208 7.08 9.39 -22.66
C ILE A 208 6.41 9.77 -21.34
N TRP A 209 5.90 11.01 -21.22
CA TRP A 209 5.20 11.45 -20.03
C TRP A 209 3.90 10.69 -19.81
N VAL A 210 3.12 10.47 -20.87
CA VAL A 210 1.89 9.67 -20.80
C VAL A 210 2.20 8.26 -20.32
N HIS A 211 3.21 7.60 -20.90
CA HIS A 211 3.62 6.26 -20.50
C HIS A 211 4.03 6.19 -19.01
N ILE A 212 4.83 7.16 -18.54
CA ILE A 212 5.26 7.22 -17.14
C ILE A 212 4.07 7.48 -16.20
N LEU A 213 3.15 8.38 -16.58
CA LEU A 213 1.98 8.70 -15.76
C LEU A 213 1.02 7.51 -15.65
N LEU A 214 0.73 6.83 -16.77
CA LEU A 214 -0.08 5.62 -16.77
C LEU A 214 0.59 4.50 -15.98
N GLY A 215 1.88 4.23 -16.24
CA GLY A 215 2.66 3.25 -15.47
C GLY A 215 2.60 3.52 -13.96
N LYS A 216 2.88 4.76 -13.56
CA LYS A 216 2.99 5.11 -12.14
C LYS A 216 1.65 5.17 -11.42
N PHE A 217 0.62 5.77 -12.03
CA PHE A 217 -0.63 6.11 -11.34
C PHE A 217 -1.79 5.20 -11.72
N LEU A 218 -1.88 4.72 -12.96
CA LEU A 218 -2.92 3.76 -13.37
C LEU A 218 -2.53 2.33 -12.99
N TYR A 219 -1.28 1.93 -13.26
CA TYR A 219 -0.80 0.57 -13.02
C TYR A 219 0.01 0.41 -11.73
N ALA A 220 0.11 1.47 -10.92
CA ALA A 220 0.82 1.48 -9.63
C ALA A 220 2.29 0.98 -9.72
N GLN A 221 2.94 1.14 -10.87
CA GLN A 221 4.31 0.67 -11.08
C GLN A 221 5.31 1.63 -10.41
N PRO A 222 6.26 1.11 -9.60
CA PRO A 222 7.33 1.94 -9.06
C PRO A 222 8.16 2.58 -10.17
N LEU A 223 8.50 3.86 -10.01
CA LEU A 223 9.17 4.65 -11.04
C LEU A 223 10.48 4.01 -11.53
N HIS A 224 11.27 3.42 -10.62
CA HIS A 224 12.52 2.73 -10.99
C HIS A 224 12.29 1.52 -11.92
N ARG A 225 11.12 0.84 -11.84
CA ARG A 225 10.79 -0.27 -12.75
C ARG A 225 10.43 0.25 -14.13
N ILE A 226 9.67 1.34 -14.20
CA ILE A 226 9.34 2.01 -15.47
C ILE A 226 10.64 2.47 -16.16
N LEU A 227 11.59 3.06 -15.42
CA LEU A 227 12.87 3.47 -15.99
C LEU A 227 13.67 2.28 -16.53
N ARG A 228 13.66 1.13 -15.82
CA ARG A 228 14.34 -0.10 -16.27
C ARG A 228 13.68 -0.68 -17.51
N GLU A 229 12.36 -0.65 -17.60
CA GLU A 229 11.60 -1.08 -18.76
C GLU A 229 11.93 -0.21 -19.99
N LEU A 230 11.91 1.12 -19.82
CA LEU A 230 12.31 2.05 -20.89
C LEU A 230 13.77 1.87 -21.32
N GLN A 231 14.66 1.53 -20.37
CA GLN A 231 16.04 1.14 -20.70
C GLN A 231 16.09 -0.13 -21.56
N GLY A 232 15.21 -1.10 -21.31
CA GLY A 232 15.03 -2.30 -22.15
C GLY A 232 14.63 -1.95 -23.60
N TYR A 233 13.88 -0.87 -23.79
CA TYR A 233 13.56 -0.33 -25.13
C TYR A 233 14.67 0.56 -25.73
N GLY A 234 15.86 0.61 -25.11
CA GLY A 234 16.97 1.46 -25.54
C GLY A 234 16.84 2.94 -25.15
N LEU A 235 15.86 3.31 -24.32
CA LEU A 235 15.64 4.67 -23.84
C LEU A 235 16.08 4.81 -22.38
N SER A 236 17.36 5.11 -22.16
CA SER A 236 17.89 5.37 -20.81
C SER A 236 17.52 6.79 -20.34
N LEU A 237 16.89 6.88 -19.16
CA LEU A 237 16.40 8.12 -18.57
C LEU A 237 16.93 8.30 -17.14
N ALA A 238 17.40 9.50 -16.81
CA ALA A 238 17.85 9.81 -15.46
C ALA A 238 16.65 10.03 -14.51
N SER A 239 16.67 9.35 -13.36
CA SER A 239 15.61 9.44 -12.34
C SER A 239 15.33 10.88 -11.88
N GLY A 240 16.38 11.69 -11.70
CA GLY A 240 16.25 13.10 -11.32
C GLY A 240 15.48 13.93 -12.35
N THR A 241 15.71 13.69 -13.64
CA THR A 241 15.02 14.41 -14.72
C THR A 241 13.55 14.06 -14.77
N ILE A 242 13.19 12.79 -14.55
CA ILE A 242 11.79 12.36 -14.52
C ILE A 242 11.08 12.89 -13.28
N THR A 243 11.72 12.81 -12.11
CA THR A 243 11.15 13.34 -10.86
C THR A 243 10.92 14.85 -10.96
N GLY A 244 11.90 15.61 -11.46
CA GLY A 244 11.74 17.05 -11.69
C GLY A 244 10.69 17.38 -12.76
N GLY A 245 10.51 16.52 -13.76
CA GLY A 245 9.46 16.68 -14.77
C GLY A 245 8.07 16.39 -14.21
N LEU A 246 7.90 15.35 -13.39
CA LEU A 246 6.65 15.05 -12.69
C LEU A 246 6.22 16.22 -11.80
N TYR A 247 7.17 16.84 -11.09
CA TYR A 247 6.89 18.05 -10.30
C TYR A 247 6.33 19.19 -11.16
N LYS A 248 6.91 19.44 -12.34
CA LYS A 248 6.42 20.47 -13.27
C LYS A 248 5.03 20.13 -13.83
N ILE A 249 4.79 18.86 -14.12
CA ILE A 249 3.50 18.40 -14.66
C ILE A 249 2.40 18.46 -13.61
N ALA A 250 2.72 18.28 -12.32
CA ALA A 250 1.73 18.36 -11.24
C ALA A 250 0.93 19.67 -11.27
N ALA A 251 1.58 20.79 -11.62
CA ALA A 251 0.92 22.09 -11.75
C ALA A 251 -0.17 22.12 -12.85
N LEU A 252 -0.05 21.30 -13.90
CA LEU A 252 -1.04 21.21 -14.97
C LEU A 252 -2.37 20.62 -14.51
N PHE A 253 -2.37 19.85 -13.41
CA PHE A 253 -3.58 19.29 -12.82
C PHE A 253 -4.31 20.24 -11.87
N THR A 254 -3.77 21.44 -11.61
CA THR A 254 -4.40 22.42 -10.72
C THR A 254 -5.82 22.79 -11.14
N PRO A 255 -6.11 23.11 -12.42
CA PRO A 255 -7.47 23.45 -12.84
C PRO A 255 -8.45 22.27 -12.67
N LEU A 256 -7.97 21.05 -12.89
CA LEU A 256 -8.77 19.83 -12.70
C LEU A 256 -9.09 19.61 -11.23
N LYS A 257 -8.10 19.80 -10.34
CA LYS A 257 -8.31 19.76 -8.89
C LYS A 257 -9.33 20.81 -8.44
N GLN A 258 -9.26 22.03 -8.98
CA GLN A 258 -10.22 23.09 -8.67
C GLN A 258 -11.62 22.73 -9.16
N ALA A 259 -11.77 22.25 -10.39
CA ALA A 259 -13.06 21.83 -10.93
C ALA A 259 -13.67 20.67 -10.13
N TRP A 260 -12.85 19.70 -9.70
CA TRP A 260 -13.29 18.63 -8.81
C TRP A 260 -13.73 19.15 -7.45
N TYR A 261 -13.00 20.11 -6.88
CA TYR A 261 -13.39 20.73 -5.62
C TYR A 261 -14.73 21.46 -5.73
N GLU A 262 -14.91 22.30 -6.76
CA GLU A 262 -16.15 23.02 -7.02
C GLU A 262 -17.33 22.05 -7.21
N HIS A 263 -17.11 20.97 -7.97
CA HIS A 263 -18.09 19.90 -8.14
C HIS A 263 -18.42 19.21 -6.81
N GLN A 264 -17.41 18.83 -6.03
CA GLN A 264 -17.58 18.14 -4.76
C GLN A 264 -18.34 19.01 -3.74
N MET A 265 -18.09 20.33 -3.70
CA MET A 265 -18.78 21.25 -2.81
C MET A 265 -20.25 21.51 -3.20
N SER A 266 -20.66 21.14 -4.42
CA SER A 266 -22.05 21.25 -4.87
C SER A 266 -22.95 20.10 -4.40
N GLU A 267 -22.37 19.00 -3.90
CA GLU A 267 -23.10 17.80 -3.53
C GLU A 267 -23.62 17.86 -2.08
N SER A 268 -24.73 17.17 -1.80
CA SER A 268 -25.38 17.18 -0.49
C SER A 268 -24.84 16.15 0.50
N GLN A 269 -24.07 15.16 0.03
CA GLN A 269 -23.54 14.07 0.84
C GLN A 269 -22.05 13.86 0.59
N PHE A 270 -21.29 13.68 1.67
CA PHE A 270 -19.85 13.46 1.65
C PHE A 270 -19.53 12.12 2.32
N HIS A 271 -18.97 11.17 1.57
CA HIS A 271 -18.38 9.97 2.15
C HIS A 271 -16.89 10.20 2.31
N ASN A 272 -16.36 9.95 3.50
CA ASN A 272 -14.95 10.10 3.81
C ASN A 272 -14.36 8.71 4.06
N ASP A 273 -13.38 8.32 3.24
CA ASP A 273 -12.60 7.10 3.47
C ASP A 273 -11.21 7.48 3.98
N GLU A 274 -10.73 6.76 5.00
CA GLU A 274 -9.39 6.94 5.57
C GLU A 274 -8.43 5.93 4.92
N SER A 275 -7.66 6.41 3.95
CA SER A 275 -6.60 5.62 3.33
C SER A 275 -5.25 5.99 3.93
N ARG A 276 -4.59 5.00 4.53
CA ARG A 276 -3.27 5.17 5.19
C ARG A 276 -2.14 5.06 4.17
N TRP A 277 -1.22 6.03 4.19
CA TRP A 277 -0.02 6.03 3.36
C TRP A 277 1.23 6.41 4.16
N GLU A 278 2.36 5.79 3.83
CA GLU A 278 3.66 6.16 4.41
C GLU A 278 4.30 7.28 3.59
N VAL A 279 4.54 8.42 4.23
CA VAL A 279 5.15 9.60 3.60
C VAL A 279 6.48 9.90 4.28
N PHE A 280 7.55 9.93 3.48
CA PHE A 280 8.93 10.13 3.96
C PHE A 280 9.44 11.58 3.84
N ALA A 281 8.53 12.55 3.74
CA ALA A 281 8.92 13.97 3.75
C ALA A 281 9.49 14.39 5.12
N ALA A 282 10.60 15.13 5.12
CA ALA A 282 11.14 15.77 6.31
C ALA A 282 10.33 17.04 6.60
N VAL A 283 9.62 17.05 7.73
CA VAL A 283 8.84 18.19 8.21
C VAL A 283 9.23 18.39 9.68
N ASP A 284 9.50 19.62 10.08
CA ASP A 284 9.90 19.92 11.45
C ASP A 284 8.81 19.51 12.45
N GLY A 285 9.21 18.87 13.54
CA GLY A 285 8.29 18.34 14.56
C GLY A 285 7.57 17.03 14.18
N LYS A 286 7.89 16.42 13.04
CA LYS A 286 7.25 15.18 12.58
C LYS A 286 7.68 13.95 13.39
N VAL A 287 6.73 13.33 14.08
CA VAL A 287 6.91 12.03 14.75
C VAL A 287 6.29 10.93 13.88
N GLY A 288 7.13 10.11 13.25
CA GLY A 288 6.72 8.95 12.44
C GLY A 288 6.48 9.23 10.94
N HIS A 289 6.08 8.18 10.20
CA HIS A 289 5.94 8.23 8.73
C HIS A 289 4.49 8.09 8.24
N ARG A 290 3.52 7.96 9.14
CA ARG A 290 2.12 7.69 8.79
C ARG A 290 1.37 8.98 8.48
N TRP A 291 0.76 9.04 7.30
CA TRP A 291 -0.13 10.11 6.89
C TRP A 291 -1.49 9.51 6.54
N TYR A 292 -2.55 10.25 6.86
CA TYR A 292 -3.92 9.91 6.53
C TYR A 292 -4.34 10.73 5.31
N LEU A 293 -4.76 10.05 4.25
CA LEU A 293 -5.43 10.69 3.13
C LEU A 293 -6.93 10.48 3.33
N PHE A 294 -7.68 11.57 3.49
CA PHE A 294 -9.14 11.54 3.46
C PHE A 294 -9.58 11.58 2.00
N GLY A 295 -10.03 10.45 1.49
CA GLY A 295 -10.63 10.34 0.16
C GLY A 295 -12.11 10.64 0.26
N HIS A 296 -12.59 11.65 -0.47
CA HIS A 296 -14.02 11.91 -0.54
C HIS A 296 -14.62 11.12 -1.71
N GLN A 297 -15.43 10.11 -1.42
CA GLN A 297 -16.14 9.35 -2.46
C GLN A 297 -17.56 9.88 -2.62
N ILE A 298 -17.99 10.02 -3.88
CA ILE A 298 -19.33 10.46 -4.24
C ILE A 298 -20.11 9.22 -4.71
N PRO A 299 -21.28 8.90 -4.14
CA PRO A 299 -22.19 7.96 -4.74
C PRO A 299 -23.08 8.72 -5.72
N ARG A 300 -22.84 8.56 -7.02
CA ARG A 300 -23.91 8.78 -8.00
C ARG A 300 -24.06 7.59 -8.91
N GLY A 301 -24.75 6.57 -8.37
CA GLY A 301 -25.80 5.90 -9.12
C GLY A 301 -27.01 6.82 -9.15
N TYR A 302 -27.59 7.04 -10.32
CA TYR A 302 -28.73 7.92 -10.51
C TYR A 302 -29.99 7.35 -9.85
N LEU A 303 -30.64 8.15 -9.00
CA LEU A 303 -32.10 8.16 -8.80
C LEU A 303 -32.50 9.49 -8.13
N LEU A 304 -33.22 10.33 -8.88
CA LEU A 304 -33.96 11.52 -8.40
C LEU A 304 -35.39 11.09 -8.02
N PRO A 305 -36.22 11.92 -7.32
CA PRO A 305 -35.94 13.10 -6.48
C PRO A 305 -36.69 13.06 -5.11
N GLY A 306 -36.31 13.96 -4.18
CA GLY A 306 -37.10 14.22 -2.97
C GLY A 306 -36.52 15.30 -2.02
N SER A 307 -36.79 16.56 -2.34
CA SER A 307 -36.93 17.76 -1.46
C SER A 307 -35.97 18.03 -0.29
N ALA A 308 -35.29 19.19 -0.41
CA ALA A 308 -35.17 20.29 0.57
C ALA A 308 -34.61 20.04 1.99
N HIS A 309 -33.39 20.51 2.24
CA HIS A 309 -33.10 21.71 3.05
C HIS A 309 -31.58 21.95 3.09
N ALA A 310 -31.13 23.11 2.64
CA ALA A 310 -29.73 23.53 2.72
C ALA A 310 -29.57 24.47 3.91
N GLU A 311 -28.88 24.01 4.96
CA GLU A 311 -28.33 24.90 5.98
C GLU A 311 -26.81 25.05 5.79
N ARG A 312 -26.43 26.32 5.84
CA ARG A 312 -25.22 26.89 5.30
C ARG A 312 -24.25 27.09 6.46
N CYS A 313 -23.24 26.24 6.60
CA CYS A 313 -22.12 26.52 7.50
C CYS A 313 -20.94 27.06 6.68
N ARG A 314 -20.80 28.39 6.69
CA ARG A 314 -19.56 29.08 6.29
C ARG A 314 -18.51 28.82 7.37
N THR A 315 -17.41 28.19 6.99
CA THR A 315 -16.12 28.43 7.66
C THR A 315 -15.07 28.65 6.59
N ASP A 316 -14.46 29.82 6.66
CA ASP A 316 -13.46 30.34 5.77
C ASP A 316 -12.18 29.48 5.73
N GLY A 317 -11.63 29.38 4.52
CA GLY A 317 -10.21 29.35 4.18
C GLY A 317 -9.25 28.56 5.08
N SER A 318 -8.90 27.35 4.65
CA SER A 318 -7.53 26.79 4.56
C SER A 318 -7.54 25.26 4.61
N PHE A 319 -7.93 24.60 3.51
CA PHE A 319 -7.93 23.11 3.47
C PHE A 319 -6.57 22.56 3.00
N PHE A 320 -5.55 22.82 3.82
CA PHE A 320 -4.34 22.03 4.00
C PHE A 320 -3.88 22.24 5.46
N GLY A 321 -4.67 21.77 6.41
CA GLY A 321 -4.29 21.74 7.82
C GLY A 321 -3.42 20.52 8.09
N THR A 322 -2.10 20.70 8.15
CA THR A 322 -1.19 19.76 8.81
C THR A 322 -1.40 19.87 10.32
N GLY A 323 -2.39 19.16 10.85
CA GLY A 323 -2.64 19.10 12.29
C GLY A 323 -1.76 18.03 12.95
N GLY A 324 -0.71 18.45 13.65
CA GLY A 324 -0.01 17.60 14.63
C GLY A 324 -0.84 17.55 15.91
N ALA A 325 -1.26 16.35 16.33
CA ALA A 325 -1.95 16.17 17.61
C ALA A 325 -0.91 16.23 18.75
N GLN A 326 -0.84 17.35 19.47
CA GLN A 326 -0.28 17.42 20.82
C GLN A 326 -1.40 17.13 21.82
N SER A 327 -1.22 16.08 22.61
CA SER A 327 -2.11 15.70 23.70
C SER A 327 -1.71 16.44 24.98
N ASP A 328 -2.37 17.57 25.27
CA ASP A 328 -2.40 18.12 26.62
C ASP A 328 -3.67 17.61 27.32
N CYS A 329 -3.49 16.64 28.22
CA CYS A 329 -4.49 16.25 29.21
C CYS A 329 -4.16 16.97 30.51
N GLY A 330 -4.95 17.99 30.84
CA GLY A 330 -5.04 18.55 32.18
C GLY A 330 -6.49 18.50 32.64
N VAL A 331 -6.80 17.60 33.57
CA VAL A 331 -7.54 17.82 34.83
C VAL A 331 -7.00 16.81 35.84
#